data_AF-A0A5B2VIM6-F1
#
_entry.id   AF-A0A5B2VIM6-F1
#
_cell.length_a   1.000
_cell.length_b   1.000
_cell.length_c   1.000
_cell.angle_alpha   90.00
_cell.angle_beta   90.00
_cell.angle_gamma   90.00
#
_symmetry.space_group_name_H-M   'P 1'
#
loop_
_entity.id
_entity.type
_entity.pdbx_description
1 polymer ?
#
loop_
_entity_poly.entity_id
_entity_poly.type
_entity_poly.pdbx_seq_one_letter_code
_entity_poly.pdbx_strand_id
1 'polypeptide(L)'
;MEKIFTPMPVAIHRRLPLAANPVGIVPLPDGGYLLNFTSQPDVVKLNAELQEVWRKDLQAQTIDYVPCVMTASRDGNWFALSGYTDVRIFDANGSLLRSFAHEPWGHFQGSSCHFSADGQFIWLISPDENDVLYVIRLDDFSVAATYVMEDDGAYNYTFHDTPDNNQLLISAAAGQDEALLYLAELQDERIVLTELAQCRDRIFGSFSPDGQEFVTAPHYDEGMELFSFPGIDRIALLEQAALFEGRDEYPSEEDEDSLDYTVLHASNDTLLAFTRFGRILLIDRQTLACTGELTPEGCAIQAYDLHGRPTTDPAAIIDYAGEIVTVRCNGQRQLLITHNTGELRLYNLPEEL
;
A
#
# COMPACT_ATOMS: atom_id res chain seq x y z
N MET A 1 -21.64 25.10 -8.18
CA MET A 1 -22.14 24.27 -9.30
C MET A 1 -21.83 22.86 -8.86
N GLU A 2 -22.85 22.05 -8.63
CA GLU A 2 -22.68 20.66 -8.15
C GLU A 2 -21.85 19.91 -9.20
N LYS A 3 -20.69 19.35 -8.79
CA LYS A 3 -19.88 18.54 -9.70
C LYS A 3 -20.67 17.25 -9.96
N ILE A 4 -21.04 17.02 -11.21
CA ILE A 4 -21.76 15.82 -11.63
C ILE A 4 -20.79 14.64 -11.57
N PHE A 5 -21.23 13.54 -10.96
CA PHE A 5 -20.49 12.29 -10.97
C PHE A 5 -20.14 11.88 -12.41
N THR A 6 -18.85 11.84 -12.73
CA THR A 6 -18.38 11.66 -14.11
C THR A 6 -17.42 10.46 -14.22
N PRO A 7 -17.75 9.45 -15.04
CA PRO A 7 -16.78 8.42 -15.41
C PRO A 7 -15.63 9.03 -16.21
N MET A 8 -14.40 8.75 -15.80
CA MET A 8 -13.17 9.23 -16.41
C MET A 8 -12.38 8.03 -16.96
N PRO A 9 -12.49 7.72 -18.26
CA PRO A 9 -11.77 6.61 -18.85
C PRO A 9 -10.27 6.91 -18.92
N VAL A 10 -9.45 5.94 -18.52
CA VAL A 10 -7.99 6.04 -18.64
C VAL A 10 -7.45 4.91 -19.50
N ALA A 11 -6.73 5.27 -20.57
CA ALA A 11 -6.20 4.31 -21.52
C ALA A 11 -4.98 3.57 -20.96
N ILE A 12 -4.87 2.28 -21.30
CA ILE A 12 -3.76 1.47 -20.83
C ILE A 12 -2.45 1.97 -21.47
N HIS A 13 -1.50 2.35 -20.63
CA HIS A 13 -0.18 2.77 -21.10
C HIS A 13 0.69 1.56 -21.39
N ARG A 14 0.77 0.60 -20.46
CA ARG A 14 1.53 -0.65 -20.60
C ARG A 14 0.83 -1.82 -19.93
N ARG A 15 1.11 -3.02 -20.41
CA ARG A 15 0.66 -4.28 -19.82
C ARG A 15 1.79 -5.30 -19.80
N LEU A 16 1.84 -6.08 -18.74
CA LEU A 16 2.74 -7.21 -18.59
C LEU A 16 1.94 -8.42 -18.08
N PRO A 17 1.78 -9.47 -18.90
CA PRO A 17 1.27 -10.75 -18.42
C PRO A 17 2.24 -11.36 -17.42
N LEU A 18 1.72 -11.82 -16.29
CA LEU A 18 2.48 -12.50 -15.25
C LEU A 18 1.99 -13.95 -15.12
N ALA A 19 2.87 -14.83 -14.68
CA ALA A 19 2.51 -16.23 -14.40
C ALA A 19 1.62 -16.35 -13.15
N ALA A 20 1.69 -15.37 -12.25
CA ALA A 20 0.90 -15.23 -11.05
C ALA A 20 0.85 -13.75 -10.63
N ASN A 21 -0.15 -13.36 -9.84
CA ASN A 21 -0.17 -12.02 -9.25
C ASN A 21 1.00 -11.87 -8.27
N PRO A 22 1.73 -10.74 -8.33
CA PRO A 22 2.81 -10.48 -7.40
C PRO A 22 2.23 -10.20 -6.01
N VAL A 23 2.91 -10.66 -4.98
CA VAL A 23 2.57 -10.34 -3.59
C VAL A 23 3.16 -8.99 -3.18
N GLY A 24 4.30 -8.63 -3.75
CA GLY A 24 4.95 -7.33 -3.55
C GLY A 24 5.31 -6.67 -4.86
N ILE A 25 5.02 -5.36 -4.94
CA ILE A 25 5.44 -4.50 -6.03
C ILE A 25 6.09 -3.26 -5.44
N VAL A 26 7.38 -3.07 -5.69
CA VAL A 26 8.15 -1.93 -5.18
C VAL A 26 8.58 -1.06 -6.35
N PRO A 27 8.10 0.19 -6.44
CA PRO A 27 8.57 1.12 -7.45
C PRO A 27 10.03 1.51 -7.19
N LEU A 28 10.78 1.72 -8.26
CA LEU A 28 12.17 2.15 -8.22
C LEU A 28 12.30 3.62 -8.69
N PRO A 29 13.36 4.33 -8.27
CA PRO A 29 13.57 5.74 -8.65
C PRO A 29 13.77 5.95 -10.16
N ASP A 30 14.21 4.92 -10.89
CA ASP A 30 14.36 4.94 -12.35
C ASP A 30 13.02 4.72 -13.10
N GLY A 31 11.91 4.64 -12.36
CA GLY A 31 10.57 4.32 -12.90
C GLY A 31 10.33 2.82 -13.08
N GLY A 32 11.32 1.98 -12.82
CA GLY A 32 11.19 0.53 -12.84
C GLY A 32 10.48 -0.03 -11.61
N TYR A 33 10.47 -1.36 -11.51
CA TYR A 33 9.77 -2.08 -10.43
C TYR A 33 10.54 -3.33 -10.01
N LEU A 34 10.45 -3.69 -8.73
CA LEU A 34 10.75 -5.04 -8.24
C LEU A 34 9.44 -5.78 -7.97
N LEU A 35 9.35 -7.03 -8.41
CA LEU A 35 8.23 -7.93 -8.17
C LEU A 35 8.70 -9.19 -7.42
N ASN A 36 7.91 -9.64 -6.45
CA ASN A 36 8.00 -11.01 -5.91
C ASN A 36 6.61 -11.64 -5.83
N PHE A 37 6.56 -12.97 -5.65
CA PHE A 37 5.33 -13.76 -5.77
C PHE A 37 5.16 -14.69 -4.59
N THR A 38 3.92 -15.01 -4.22
CA THR A 38 3.62 -15.87 -3.06
C THR A 38 4.33 -17.22 -3.10
N SER A 39 4.35 -17.90 -4.25
CA SER A 39 4.83 -19.28 -4.36
C SER A 39 6.15 -19.42 -5.12
N GLN A 40 6.75 -18.32 -5.58
CA GLN A 40 8.00 -18.35 -6.35
C GLN A 40 9.12 -17.68 -5.57
N PRO A 41 10.33 -18.26 -5.54
CA PRO A 41 11.44 -17.68 -4.80
C PRO A 41 12.10 -16.50 -5.53
N ASP A 42 11.71 -16.27 -6.79
CA ASP A 42 12.31 -15.27 -7.65
C ASP A 42 11.87 -13.84 -7.29
N VAL A 43 12.83 -12.92 -7.39
CA VAL A 43 12.58 -11.49 -7.57
C VAL A 43 12.80 -11.13 -9.03
N VAL A 44 11.92 -10.30 -9.57
CA VAL A 44 11.98 -9.82 -10.96
C VAL A 44 12.15 -8.31 -10.95
N LYS A 45 13.20 -7.81 -11.61
CA LYS A 45 13.36 -6.39 -11.88
C LYS A 45 12.81 -6.04 -13.26
N LEU A 46 11.96 -5.03 -13.31
CA LEU A 46 11.43 -4.43 -14.51
C LEU A 46 12.01 -3.02 -14.71
N ASN A 47 12.14 -2.58 -15.95
CA ASN A 47 12.35 -1.16 -16.27
C ASN A 47 11.02 -0.38 -16.31
N ALA A 48 11.08 0.92 -16.58
CA ALA A 48 9.91 1.80 -16.68
C ALA A 48 8.91 1.38 -17.77
N GLU A 49 9.36 0.61 -18.76
CA GLU A 49 8.54 0.06 -19.83
C GLU A 49 7.92 -1.31 -19.50
N LEU A 50 8.03 -1.77 -18.25
CA LEU A 50 7.61 -3.09 -17.77
C LEU A 50 8.32 -4.27 -18.46
N GLN A 51 9.55 -4.06 -18.95
CA GLN A 51 10.38 -5.11 -19.53
C GLN A 51 11.29 -5.72 -18.47
N GLU A 52 11.40 -7.04 -18.45
CA GLU A 52 12.30 -7.76 -17.53
C GLU A 52 13.76 -7.38 -17.80
N VAL A 53 14.41 -6.81 -16.78
CA VAL A 53 15.84 -6.50 -16.76
C VAL A 53 16.61 -7.71 -16.24
N TRP A 54 16.14 -8.29 -15.14
CA TRP A 54 16.66 -9.55 -14.60
C TRP A 54 15.63 -10.27 -13.75
N ARG A 55 15.85 -11.58 -13.57
CA ARG A 55 15.14 -12.46 -12.64
C ARG A 55 16.17 -13.27 -11.87
N LYS A 56 16.01 -13.35 -10.56
CA LYS A 56 16.92 -14.08 -9.67
C LYS A 56 16.16 -14.79 -8.57
N ASP A 57 16.52 -16.03 -8.29
CA ASP A 57 16.11 -16.74 -7.09
C ASP A 57 16.79 -16.07 -5.88
N LEU A 58 16.02 -15.28 -5.15
CA LEU A 58 16.44 -14.62 -3.93
C LEU A 58 15.64 -15.15 -2.72
N GLN A 59 15.02 -16.33 -2.85
CA GLN A 59 14.14 -16.92 -1.82
C GLN A 59 13.11 -15.90 -1.26
N ALA A 60 12.41 -15.19 -2.15
CA ALA A 60 11.45 -14.14 -1.81
C ALA A 60 9.99 -14.61 -1.79
N GLN A 61 9.76 -15.92 -1.61
CA GLN A 61 8.44 -16.53 -1.50
C GLN A 61 7.82 -16.35 -0.10
N THR A 62 6.51 -16.52 -0.02
CA THR A 62 5.80 -16.68 1.26
C THR A 62 6.19 -18.01 1.90
N ILE A 63 6.49 -17.98 3.19
CA ILE A 63 6.77 -19.16 4.01
C ILE A 63 5.85 -19.10 5.23
N ASP A 64 5.13 -20.18 5.51
CA ASP A 64 4.25 -20.30 6.67
C ASP A 64 3.24 -19.13 6.84
N TYR A 65 2.61 -18.75 5.73
CA TYR A 65 1.70 -17.60 5.64
C TYR A 65 2.31 -16.22 5.93
N VAL A 66 3.64 -16.14 6.06
CA VAL A 66 4.39 -14.88 6.19
C VAL A 66 4.93 -14.47 4.81
N PRO A 67 4.40 -13.40 4.20
CA PRO A 67 4.90 -12.93 2.93
C PRO A 67 6.30 -12.34 3.09
N CYS A 68 7.17 -12.58 2.11
CA CYS A 68 8.43 -11.86 2.06
C CYS A 68 8.16 -10.45 1.51
N VAL A 69 8.37 -9.43 2.33
CA VAL A 69 8.10 -8.03 1.97
C VAL A 69 9.35 -7.38 1.42
N MET A 70 9.21 -6.64 0.32
CA MET A 70 10.31 -5.93 -0.32
C MET A 70 10.25 -4.44 -0.04
N THR A 71 11.42 -3.81 0.09
CA THR A 71 11.56 -2.36 0.16
C THR A 71 12.78 -1.92 -0.65
N ALA A 72 12.77 -0.71 -1.21
CA ALA A 72 13.87 -0.17 -1.99
C ALA A 72 14.29 1.19 -1.46
N SER A 73 15.59 1.46 -1.50
CA SER A 73 16.17 2.77 -1.20
C SER A 73 15.76 3.82 -2.24
N ARG A 74 15.61 5.08 -1.80
CA ARG A 74 15.22 6.21 -2.67
C ARG A 74 16.23 6.55 -3.76
N ASP A 75 17.49 6.14 -3.60
CA ASP A 75 18.54 6.29 -4.62
C ASP A 75 18.64 5.07 -5.56
N GLY A 76 17.90 3.99 -5.26
CA GLY A 76 17.85 2.76 -6.05
C GLY A 76 19.11 1.91 -5.95
N ASN A 77 20.05 2.24 -5.06
CA ASN A 77 21.30 1.51 -4.91
C ASN A 77 21.11 0.19 -4.15
N TRP A 78 20.11 0.15 -3.25
CA TRP A 78 19.81 -0.99 -2.39
C TRP A 78 18.33 -1.37 -2.40
N PHE A 79 18.06 -2.64 -2.12
CA PHE A 79 16.75 -3.12 -1.72
C PHE A 79 16.89 -4.16 -0.61
N ALA A 80 15.83 -4.36 0.17
CA ALA A 80 15.79 -5.36 1.22
C ALA A 80 14.59 -6.29 1.06
N LEU A 81 14.77 -7.52 1.54
CA LEU A 81 13.77 -8.56 1.65
C LEU A 81 13.60 -8.89 3.14
N SER A 82 12.41 -8.65 3.68
CA SER A 82 12.04 -9.05 5.03
C SER A 82 11.24 -10.34 4.94
N GLY A 83 11.84 -11.44 5.38
CA GLY A 83 11.30 -12.79 5.26
C GLY A 83 10.89 -13.39 6.61
N TYR A 84 10.58 -14.68 6.57
CA TYR A 84 10.08 -15.44 7.72
C TYR A 84 11.08 -15.50 8.89
N THR A 85 12.38 -15.61 8.62
CA THR A 85 13.45 -15.78 9.62
C THR A 85 14.62 -14.82 9.47
N ASP A 86 14.56 -13.92 8.48
CA ASP A 86 15.64 -12.98 8.22
C ASP A 86 15.18 -11.70 7.53
N VAL A 87 16.02 -10.68 7.65
CA VAL A 87 16.04 -9.52 6.75
C VAL A 87 17.33 -9.56 5.95
N ARG A 88 17.23 -9.47 4.62
CA ARG A 88 18.36 -9.53 3.68
C ARG A 88 18.45 -8.26 2.86
N ILE A 89 19.63 -7.65 2.80
CA ILE A 89 19.91 -6.41 2.04
C ILE A 89 20.76 -6.75 0.82
N PHE A 90 20.36 -6.23 -0.34
CA PHE A 90 20.98 -6.46 -1.63
C PHE A 90 21.39 -5.14 -2.30
N ASP A 91 22.36 -5.21 -3.19
CA ASP A 91 22.60 -4.14 -4.16
C ASP A 91 21.51 -4.10 -5.26
N ALA A 92 21.51 -3.05 -6.08
CA ALA A 92 20.57 -2.86 -7.20
C ALA A 92 20.57 -3.98 -8.25
N ASN A 93 21.60 -4.84 -8.25
CA ASN A 93 21.74 -5.98 -9.14
C ASN A 93 21.29 -7.29 -8.46
N GLY A 94 20.89 -7.28 -7.20
CA GLY A 94 20.49 -8.47 -6.45
C GLY A 94 21.67 -9.28 -5.91
N SER A 95 22.82 -8.65 -5.68
CA SER A 95 23.93 -9.27 -4.92
C SER A 95 23.71 -9.04 -3.43
N LEU A 96 23.75 -10.11 -2.63
CA LEU A 96 23.57 -10.02 -1.17
C LEU A 96 24.72 -9.24 -0.53
N LEU A 97 24.38 -8.22 0.25
CA LEU A 97 25.32 -7.41 1.03
C LEU A 97 25.35 -7.82 2.50
N ARG A 98 24.16 -8.03 3.10
CA ARG A 98 24.01 -8.36 4.51
C ARG A 98 22.74 -9.17 4.78
N SER A 99 22.77 -9.99 5.83
CA SER A 99 21.62 -10.71 6.37
C SER A 99 21.55 -10.51 7.88
N PHE A 100 20.36 -10.31 8.42
CA PHE A 100 20.05 -10.24 9.84
C PHE A 100 19.08 -11.37 10.15
N ALA A 101 19.53 -12.39 10.87
CA ALA A 101 18.66 -13.47 11.30
C ALA A 101 17.86 -13.04 12.53
N HIS A 102 16.62 -13.50 12.63
CA HIS A 102 15.74 -13.34 13.78
C HIS A 102 14.93 -14.62 14.01
N GLU A 103 14.19 -14.70 15.12
CA GLU A 103 13.27 -15.81 15.36
C GLU A 103 12.17 -15.83 14.28
N PRO A 104 11.56 -16.97 13.97
CA PRO A 104 10.51 -17.02 12.97
C PRO A 104 9.30 -16.16 13.36
N TRP A 105 8.74 -15.41 12.41
CA TRP A 105 7.45 -14.73 12.59
C TRP A 105 6.32 -15.72 12.86
N GLY A 106 5.27 -15.33 13.60
CA GLY A 106 4.03 -16.09 13.64
C GLY A 106 3.26 -16.03 12.31
N HIS A 107 2.29 -16.91 12.12
CA HIS A 107 1.45 -16.90 10.91
C HIS A 107 0.78 -15.54 10.72
N PHE A 108 0.75 -15.05 9.48
CA PHE A 108 0.13 -13.77 9.09
C PHE A 108 0.78 -12.51 9.69
N GLN A 109 1.84 -12.68 10.47
CA GLN A 109 2.66 -11.58 10.99
C GLN A 109 3.81 -11.29 10.04
N GLY A 110 4.59 -10.27 10.37
CA GLY A 110 5.72 -9.88 9.57
C GLY A 110 6.07 -8.42 9.78
N SER A 111 7.16 -8.00 9.16
CA SER A 111 7.52 -6.61 9.09
C SER A 111 8.14 -6.31 7.74
N SER A 112 7.86 -5.12 7.20
CA SER A 112 8.68 -4.54 6.14
C SER A 112 9.96 -3.92 6.71
N CYS A 113 10.75 -3.27 5.88
CA CYS A 113 11.86 -2.43 6.33
C CYS A 113 11.78 -1.07 5.64
N HIS A 114 12.56 -0.11 6.13
CA HIS A 114 12.59 1.24 5.59
C HIS A 114 14.01 1.78 5.50
N PHE A 115 14.42 2.13 4.29
CA PHE A 115 15.65 2.89 4.08
C PHE A 115 15.39 4.36 4.36
N SER A 116 16.18 4.99 5.23
CA SER A 116 16.08 6.41 5.50
C SER A 116 16.33 7.22 4.23
N ALA A 117 15.68 8.38 4.13
CA ALA A 117 15.74 9.21 2.93
C ALA A 117 17.15 9.75 2.61
N ASP A 118 18.00 9.87 3.62
CA ASP A 118 19.40 10.28 3.47
C ASP A 118 20.35 9.12 3.11
N GLY A 119 19.83 7.89 3.03
CA GLY A 119 20.59 6.68 2.70
C GLY A 119 21.56 6.22 3.80
N GLN A 120 21.45 6.75 5.02
CA GLN A 120 22.38 6.42 6.11
C GLN A 120 21.92 5.23 6.95
N PHE A 121 20.62 4.99 7.04
CA PHE A 121 20.04 4.01 7.95
C PHE A 121 19.01 3.11 7.27
N ILE A 122 18.87 1.89 7.79
CA ILE A 122 17.70 1.06 7.58
C ILE A 122 17.01 0.80 8.92
N TRP A 123 15.69 0.93 8.91
CA TRP A 123 14.81 0.59 10.01
C TRP A 123 14.17 -0.77 9.74
N LEU A 124 14.13 -1.62 10.76
CA LEU A 124 13.49 -2.94 10.67
C LEU A 124 12.91 -3.33 12.03
N ILE A 125 11.84 -4.12 12.02
CA ILE A 125 11.33 -4.78 13.23
C ILE A 125 11.61 -6.27 13.08
N SER A 126 12.12 -6.88 14.15
CA SER A 126 12.31 -8.32 14.25
C SER A 126 11.52 -8.86 15.45
N PRO A 127 10.99 -10.09 15.37
CA PRO A 127 10.36 -10.75 16.49
C PRO A 127 11.42 -11.27 17.48
N ASP A 128 11.12 -11.15 18.77
CA ASP A 128 11.86 -11.71 19.92
C ASP A 128 10.83 -12.02 21.04
N GLU A 129 11.20 -12.06 22.31
CA GLU A 129 10.25 -12.09 23.44
C GLU A 129 9.25 -10.92 23.41
N ASN A 130 9.67 -9.79 22.83
CA ASN A 130 8.80 -8.73 22.35
C ASN A 130 9.37 -8.27 21.02
N ASP A 131 8.55 -7.72 20.12
CA ASP A 131 9.06 -7.18 18.87
C ASP A 131 10.06 -6.05 19.14
N VAL A 132 11.16 -5.99 18.39
CA VAL A 132 12.21 -4.98 18.57
C VAL A 132 12.39 -4.19 17.28
N LEU A 133 12.23 -2.87 17.37
CA LEU A 133 12.55 -1.92 16.32
C LEU A 133 14.05 -1.59 16.36
N TYR A 134 14.75 -1.81 15.26
CA TYR A 134 16.17 -1.53 15.08
C TYR A 134 16.37 -0.38 14.10
N VAL A 135 17.38 0.44 14.38
CA VAL A 135 17.99 1.35 13.40
C VAL A 135 19.42 0.88 13.16
N ILE A 136 19.74 0.62 11.90
CA ILE A 136 21.02 0.04 11.48
C ILE A 136 21.71 0.98 10.52
N ARG A 137 22.99 1.28 10.74
CA ARG A 137 23.80 2.09 9.83
C ARG A 137 24.11 1.31 8.57
N LEU A 138 23.98 1.93 7.40
CA LEU A 138 24.16 1.24 6.11
C LEU A 138 25.62 1.20 5.62
N ASP A 139 26.51 1.99 6.21
CA ASP A 139 27.94 1.99 5.88
C ASP A 139 28.67 0.77 6.45
N ASP A 140 28.31 0.31 7.65
CA ASP A 140 28.96 -0.81 8.35
C ASP A 140 28.00 -1.89 8.89
N PHE A 141 26.69 -1.71 8.72
CA PHE A 141 25.64 -2.61 9.23
C PHE A 141 25.63 -2.77 10.75
N SER A 142 26.16 -1.80 11.50
CA SER A 142 26.08 -1.74 12.95
C SER A 142 24.72 -1.23 13.43
N VAL A 143 24.26 -1.74 14.57
CA VAL A 143 23.05 -1.24 15.24
C VAL A 143 23.35 0.14 15.84
N ALA A 144 22.63 1.16 15.39
CA ALA A 144 22.69 2.51 15.93
C ALA A 144 21.79 2.65 17.17
N ALA A 145 20.58 2.11 17.11
CA ALA A 145 19.59 2.21 18.17
C ALA A 145 18.61 1.04 18.14
N THR A 146 17.95 0.78 19.28
CA THR A 146 16.90 -0.22 19.44
C THR A 146 15.77 0.30 20.31
N TYR A 147 14.55 -0.15 20.06
CA TYR A 147 13.37 0.10 20.87
C TYR A 147 12.55 -1.17 20.99
N VAL A 148 12.18 -1.56 22.21
CA VAL A 148 11.34 -2.74 22.47
C VAL A 148 9.89 -2.29 22.38
N MET A 149 9.13 -2.90 21.47
CA MET A 149 7.71 -2.63 21.28
C MET A 149 6.91 -3.12 22.48
N GLU A 150 5.82 -2.44 22.84
CA GLU A 150 5.08 -2.73 24.08
C GLU A 150 4.19 -3.98 24.00
N ASP A 151 3.92 -4.48 22.79
CA ASP A 151 3.04 -5.61 22.54
C ASP A 151 3.80 -6.75 21.82
N ASP A 152 3.61 -7.98 22.33
CA ASP A 152 4.31 -9.18 21.89
C ASP A 152 3.66 -9.78 20.62
N GLY A 153 4.33 -9.61 19.49
CA GLY A 153 4.19 -10.50 18.32
C GLY A 153 2.75 -10.66 17.84
N ALA A 154 1.92 -9.63 17.92
CA ALA A 154 0.51 -9.68 17.50
C ALA A 154 0.26 -8.97 16.17
N TYR A 155 1.24 -8.21 15.67
CA TYR A 155 1.06 -7.29 14.56
C TYR A 155 1.83 -7.68 13.31
N ASN A 156 1.28 -7.26 12.18
CA ASN A 156 2.02 -7.07 10.94
C ASN A 156 2.43 -5.59 10.82
N TYR A 157 3.71 -5.33 10.59
CA TYR A 157 4.28 -3.99 10.59
C TYR A 157 4.60 -3.46 9.18
N THR A 158 4.06 -2.30 8.85
CA THR A 158 4.37 -1.58 7.61
C THR A 158 4.99 -0.23 7.90
N PHE A 159 6.09 0.09 7.23
CA PHE A 159 6.73 1.39 7.31
C PHE A 159 6.24 2.29 6.18
N HIS A 160 5.99 3.56 6.48
CA HIS A 160 5.60 4.58 5.52
C HIS A 160 6.53 5.79 5.59
N ASP A 161 7.00 6.23 4.42
CA ASP A 161 7.73 7.48 4.28
C ASP A 161 6.90 8.65 4.80
N THR A 162 7.54 9.62 5.46
CA THR A 162 6.96 10.93 5.71
C THR A 162 7.65 12.01 4.88
N PRO A 163 7.03 13.20 4.75
CA PRO A 163 7.65 14.38 4.18
C PRO A 163 8.87 14.89 4.97
N ASP A 164 8.97 14.56 6.27
CA ASP A 164 10.17 14.81 7.06
C ASP A 164 11.13 13.63 6.94
N ASN A 165 12.30 13.86 6.35
CA ASN A 165 13.29 12.81 6.12
C ASN A 165 13.86 12.17 7.40
N ASN A 166 13.60 12.74 8.58
CA ASN A 166 14.02 12.19 9.87
C ASN A 166 12.91 11.42 10.60
N GLN A 167 11.71 11.39 10.03
CA GLN A 167 10.54 10.75 10.62
C GLN A 167 9.95 9.72 9.66
N LEU A 168 9.41 8.65 10.22
CA LEU A 168 8.66 7.66 9.48
C LEU A 168 7.42 7.27 10.27
N LEU A 169 6.40 6.77 9.56
CA LEU A 169 5.24 6.16 10.21
C LEU A 169 5.40 4.64 10.22
N ILE A 170 4.94 4.01 11.30
CA ILE A 170 4.84 2.55 11.42
C ILE A 170 3.38 2.21 11.66
N SER A 171 2.76 1.51 10.73
CA SER A 171 1.47 0.85 10.95
C SER A 171 1.70 -0.51 11.58
N ALA A 172 0.99 -0.82 12.66
CA ALA A 172 0.95 -2.12 13.31
C ALA A 172 -0.49 -2.64 13.26
N ALA A 173 -0.74 -3.71 12.49
CA ALA A 173 -2.09 -4.23 12.25
C ALA A 173 -2.27 -5.65 12.82
N ALA A 174 -3.24 -5.84 13.70
CA ALA A 174 -3.56 -7.10 14.36
C ALA A 174 -4.74 -7.82 13.67
N GLY A 175 -4.60 -8.10 12.37
CA GLY A 175 -5.63 -8.79 11.61
C GLY A 175 -6.97 -8.05 11.62
N GLN A 176 -8.01 -8.68 12.20
CA GLN A 176 -9.37 -8.12 12.31
C GLN A 176 -9.59 -7.30 13.58
N ASP A 177 -8.60 -7.17 14.45
CA ASP A 177 -8.78 -6.51 15.75
C ASP A 177 -8.54 -4.99 15.63
N GLU A 178 -7.30 -4.54 15.81
CA GLU A 178 -6.96 -3.12 15.75
C GLU A 178 -5.79 -2.80 14.82
N ALA A 179 -5.83 -1.59 14.26
CA ALA A 179 -4.70 -0.98 13.56
C ALA A 179 -4.17 0.23 14.35
N LEU A 180 -2.87 0.22 14.66
CA LEU A 180 -2.16 1.31 15.33
C LEU A 180 -1.24 2.02 14.34
N LEU A 181 -1.02 3.31 14.58
CA LEU A 181 -0.08 4.11 13.81
C LEU A 181 0.88 4.82 14.76
N TYR A 182 2.18 4.64 14.53
CA TYR A 182 3.23 5.28 15.31
C TYR A 182 4.02 6.26 14.45
N LEU A 183 4.46 7.36 15.05
CA LEU A 183 5.52 8.21 14.51
C LEU A 183 6.84 7.82 15.15
N ALA A 184 7.81 7.41 14.33
CA ALA A 184 9.14 7.03 14.77
C ALA A 184 10.18 8.05 14.31
N GLU A 185 11.11 8.38 15.21
CA GLU A 185 12.15 9.38 14.99
C GLU A 185 13.48 8.88 15.58
N LEU A 186 14.60 9.17 14.93
CA LEU A 186 15.94 8.96 15.51
C LEU A 186 16.46 10.29 16.07
N GLN A 187 16.50 10.43 17.39
CA GLN A 187 17.01 11.61 18.08
C GLN A 187 18.23 11.23 18.93
N ASP A 188 19.39 11.82 18.66
CA ASP A 188 20.63 11.59 19.41
C ASP A 188 20.95 10.09 19.63
N GLU A 189 20.88 9.30 18.56
CA GLU A 189 21.07 7.83 18.57
C GLU A 189 20.05 7.06 19.44
N ARG A 190 18.86 7.64 19.67
CA ARG A 190 17.75 6.99 20.35
C ARG A 190 16.51 7.04 19.50
N ILE A 191 15.75 5.96 19.52
CA ILE A 191 14.44 5.92 18.88
C ILE A 191 13.44 6.57 19.83
N VAL A 192 12.73 7.58 19.31
CA VAL A 192 11.51 8.11 19.91
C VAL A 192 10.35 7.54 19.11
N LEU A 193 9.45 6.83 19.78
CA LEU A 193 8.26 6.23 19.19
C LEU A 193 7.03 6.81 19.89
N THR A 194 6.13 7.41 19.12
CA THR A 194 4.91 8.03 19.64
C THR A 194 3.70 7.42 18.96
N GLU A 195 2.78 6.84 19.72
CA GLU A 195 1.49 6.41 19.19
C GLU A 195 0.65 7.62 18.77
N LEU A 196 0.10 7.57 17.56
CA LEU A 196 -0.82 8.55 17.02
C LEU A 196 -2.25 8.13 17.37
N ALA A 197 -2.63 8.26 18.64
CA ALA A 197 -3.90 7.76 19.16
C ALA A 197 -5.15 8.30 18.42
N GLN A 198 -5.07 9.49 17.82
CA GLN A 198 -6.12 10.05 16.97
C GLN A 198 -6.34 9.28 15.65
N CYS A 199 -5.39 8.45 15.24
CA CYS A 199 -5.45 7.58 14.07
C CYS A 199 -5.72 6.12 14.45
N ARG A 200 -6.18 5.84 15.68
CA ARG A 200 -6.44 4.47 16.13
C ARG A 200 -7.52 3.82 15.26
N ASP A 201 -7.26 2.56 14.92
CA ASP A 201 -8.10 1.73 14.08
C ASP A 201 -8.32 2.30 12.66
N ARG A 202 -7.27 2.96 12.15
CA ARG A 202 -7.23 3.52 10.80
C ARG A 202 -6.10 2.88 10.00
N ILE A 203 -6.37 2.62 8.73
CA ILE A 203 -5.38 2.07 7.80
C ILE A 203 -4.72 3.23 7.06
N PHE A 204 -3.39 3.31 7.11
CA PHE A 204 -2.67 4.38 6.44
C PHE A 204 -2.86 4.29 4.92
N GLY A 205 -3.26 5.40 4.30
CA GLY A 205 -3.39 5.52 2.86
C GLY A 205 -2.11 6.07 2.24
N SER A 206 -2.02 7.40 2.16
CA SER A 206 -0.86 8.10 1.59
C SER A 206 -0.75 9.53 2.06
N PHE A 207 0.45 10.08 1.98
CA PHE A 207 0.66 11.52 2.04
C PHE A 207 0.18 12.21 0.77
N SER A 208 -0.32 13.43 0.94
CA SER A 208 -0.46 14.42 -0.14
C SER A 208 0.90 14.70 -0.79
N PRO A 209 0.94 15.00 -2.10
CA PRO A 209 2.19 15.32 -2.78
C PRO A 209 3.00 16.48 -2.18
N ASP A 210 2.36 17.46 -1.55
CA ASP A 210 3.06 18.56 -0.86
C ASP A 210 3.47 18.23 0.58
N GLY A 211 3.03 17.07 1.10
CA GLY A 211 3.37 16.57 2.42
C GLY A 211 2.69 17.29 3.59
N GLN A 212 1.67 18.12 3.34
CA GLN A 212 1.00 18.87 4.42
C GLN A 212 -0.05 18.04 5.15
N GLU A 213 -0.43 16.89 4.59
CA GLU A 213 -1.47 16.01 5.14
C GLU A 213 -1.32 14.58 4.64
N PHE A 214 -1.98 13.65 5.33
CA PHE A 214 -2.16 12.28 4.88
C PHE A 214 -3.62 11.83 5.07
N VAL A 215 -4.01 10.83 4.30
CA VAL A 215 -5.34 10.21 4.34
C VAL A 215 -5.26 8.81 4.92
N THR A 216 -6.29 8.41 5.64
CA THR A 216 -6.49 7.04 6.14
C THR A 216 -7.80 6.45 5.64
N ALA A 217 -7.81 5.13 5.46
CA ALA A 217 -8.99 4.33 5.17
C ALA A 217 -9.60 3.78 6.48
N PRO A 218 -10.89 3.42 6.48
CA PRO A 218 -11.53 2.77 7.62
C PRO A 218 -11.05 1.31 7.79
N HIS A 219 -11.25 0.75 8.98
CA HIS A 219 -11.10 -0.70 9.20
C HIS A 219 -12.44 -1.44 9.02
N TYR A 220 -13.57 -0.75 9.20
CA TYR A 220 -14.92 -1.28 8.97
C TYR A 220 -15.74 -0.32 8.09
N ASP A 221 -17.02 -0.11 8.44
CA ASP A 221 -17.97 0.67 7.66
C ASP A 221 -17.87 2.18 7.92
N GLU A 222 -16.78 2.65 8.53
CA GLU A 222 -16.56 4.07 8.75
C GLU A 222 -16.14 4.81 7.46
N GLY A 223 -16.04 6.12 7.56
CA GLY A 223 -15.46 6.96 6.53
C GLY A 223 -13.93 6.96 6.46
N MET A 224 -13.43 7.63 5.43
CA MET A 224 -12.01 8.03 5.33
C MET A 224 -11.76 9.32 6.11
N GLU A 225 -10.56 9.46 6.68
CA GLU A 225 -10.15 10.63 7.44
C GLU A 225 -8.88 11.25 6.89
N LEU A 226 -8.75 12.57 7.05
CA LEU A 226 -7.54 13.30 6.73
C LEU A 226 -6.96 13.95 7.97
N PHE A 227 -5.63 13.90 8.05
CA PHE A 227 -4.86 14.45 9.16
C PHE A 227 -3.80 15.39 8.62
N SER A 228 -3.61 16.51 9.29
CA SER A 228 -2.50 17.42 9.01
C SER A 228 -1.16 16.76 9.35
N PHE A 229 -0.09 17.19 8.70
CA PHE A 229 1.28 16.81 9.04
C PHE A 229 2.17 18.05 9.07
N PRO A 230 3.05 18.23 10.08
CA PRO A 230 3.36 17.30 11.17
C PRO A 230 2.41 17.41 12.39
N GLY A 231 1.34 18.21 12.30
CA GLY A 231 0.44 18.45 13.45
C GLY A 231 -0.35 17.22 13.92
N ILE A 232 -0.68 16.32 13.01
CA ILE A 232 -1.53 15.13 13.22
C ILE A 232 -2.94 15.47 13.75
N ASP A 233 -3.42 16.68 13.53
CA ASP A 233 -4.81 17.03 13.80
C ASP A 233 -5.72 16.48 12.71
N ARG A 234 -6.85 15.86 13.07
CA ARG A 234 -7.89 15.48 12.10
C ARG A 234 -8.51 16.73 11.49
N ILE A 235 -8.35 16.91 10.18
CA ILE A 235 -8.79 18.09 9.43
C ILE A 235 -10.02 17.85 8.57
N ALA A 236 -10.33 16.58 8.26
CA ALA A 236 -11.51 16.22 7.49
C ALA A 236 -11.94 14.76 7.75
N LEU A 237 -13.22 14.50 7.52
CA LEU A 237 -13.86 13.17 7.58
C LEU A 237 -14.90 13.11 6.46
N LEU A 238 -14.85 12.05 5.65
CA LEU A 238 -15.90 11.72 4.70
C LEU A 238 -16.48 10.37 5.09
N GLU A 239 -17.69 10.38 5.64
CA GLU A 239 -18.44 9.17 6.00
C GLU A 239 -18.69 8.28 4.77
N GLN A 240 -18.63 6.96 4.95
CA GLN A 240 -18.86 6.01 3.86
C GLN A 240 -20.22 6.21 3.19
N ALA A 241 -21.28 6.42 3.97
CA ALA A 241 -22.62 6.67 3.42
C ALA A 241 -22.67 7.89 2.48
N ALA A 242 -21.87 8.93 2.76
CA ALA A 242 -21.81 10.13 1.92
C ALA A 242 -21.07 9.88 0.59
N LEU A 243 -20.19 8.88 0.53
CA LEU A 243 -19.47 8.49 -0.70
C LEU A 243 -20.42 7.89 -1.76
N PHE A 244 -21.50 7.26 -1.29
CA PHE A 244 -22.49 6.55 -2.10
C PHE A 244 -23.87 7.21 -2.11
N GLU A 245 -24.05 8.37 -1.46
CA GLU A 245 -25.35 9.02 -1.35
C GLU A 245 -25.96 9.35 -2.71
N GLY A 246 -27.19 8.88 -2.95
CA GLY A 246 -27.92 9.12 -4.20
C GLY A 246 -27.37 8.37 -5.42
N ARG A 247 -26.55 7.35 -5.19
CA ARG A 247 -25.89 6.56 -6.22
C ARG A 247 -26.47 5.14 -6.27
N ASP A 248 -26.64 4.63 -7.48
CA ASP A 248 -27.25 3.34 -7.75
C ASP A 248 -26.69 2.74 -9.05
N GLU A 249 -25.40 2.98 -9.32
CA GLU A 249 -24.76 2.40 -10.52
C GLU A 249 -24.56 0.88 -10.38
N TYR A 250 -24.49 0.39 -9.13
CA TYR A 250 -24.25 -1.01 -8.78
C TYR A 250 -25.19 -1.48 -7.66
N PRO A 251 -26.51 -1.60 -7.89
CA PRO A 251 -27.46 -2.11 -6.90
C PRO A 251 -27.17 -3.57 -6.54
N SER A 252 -26.91 -3.86 -5.27
CA SER A 252 -26.79 -5.22 -4.72
C SER A 252 -27.83 -5.41 -3.60
N GLU A 253 -28.46 -6.60 -3.55
CA GLU A 253 -29.44 -6.95 -2.52
C GLU A 253 -28.80 -7.45 -1.22
N GLU A 254 -27.63 -8.08 -1.30
CA GLU A 254 -26.97 -8.71 -0.15
C GLU A 254 -25.87 -7.85 0.47
N ASP A 255 -25.18 -7.03 -0.33
CA ASP A 255 -23.98 -6.36 0.13
C ASP A 255 -23.74 -5.00 -0.53
N GLU A 256 -23.71 -3.93 0.27
CA GLU A 256 -23.47 -2.59 -0.24
C GLU A 256 -21.97 -2.40 -0.57
N ASP A 257 -21.69 -1.57 -1.58
CA ASP A 257 -20.33 -1.15 -1.91
C ASP A 257 -19.72 -0.37 -0.74
N SER A 258 -18.43 -0.55 -0.50
CA SER A 258 -17.71 -0.01 0.65
C SER A 258 -16.25 0.27 0.32
N LEU A 259 -15.58 1.08 1.13
CA LEU A 259 -14.15 1.36 0.96
C LEU A 259 -13.32 0.09 1.22
N ASP A 260 -12.39 -0.24 0.32
CA ASP A 260 -11.48 -1.39 0.44
C ASP A 260 -10.09 -0.95 0.90
N TYR A 261 -9.98 -0.60 2.19
CA TYR A 261 -8.75 -0.35 2.95
C TYR A 261 -7.68 0.56 2.31
N THR A 262 -7.99 1.20 1.19
CA THR A 262 -7.03 1.87 0.29
C THR A 262 -7.61 3.19 -0.18
N VAL A 263 -7.06 4.27 0.35
CA VAL A 263 -7.34 5.64 -0.08
C VAL A 263 -6.03 6.34 -0.36
N LEU A 264 -5.89 6.96 -1.54
CA LEU A 264 -4.64 7.52 -2.03
C LEU A 264 -4.82 8.97 -2.47
N HIS A 265 -3.81 9.82 -2.31
CA HIS A 265 -3.74 11.09 -3.03
C HIS A 265 -3.30 10.83 -4.47
N ALA A 266 -4.11 11.23 -5.45
CA ALA A 266 -3.68 11.35 -6.84
C ALA A 266 -2.95 12.68 -7.09
N SER A 267 -3.39 13.73 -6.39
CA SER A 267 -2.80 15.06 -6.37
C SER A 267 -3.08 15.73 -5.00
N ASN A 268 -2.74 17.01 -4.85
CA ASN A 268 -3.16 17.78 -3.67
C ASN A 268 -4.66 18.11 -3.68
N ASP A 269 -5.33 18.00 -4.83
CA ASP A 269 -6.73 18.40 -5.02
C ASP A 269 -7.67 17.19 -5.19
N THR A 270 -7.11 16.00 -5.42
CA THR A 270 -7.89 14.78 -5.72
C THR A 270 -7.40 13.57 -4.93
N LEU A 271 -8.36 12.90 -4.28
CA LEU A 271 -8.18 11.59 -3.65
C LEU A 271 -8.77 10.49 -4.55
N LEU A 272 -8.17 9.31 -4.48
CA LEU A 272 -8.67 8.05 -5.02
C LEU A 272 -9.12 7.17 -3.87
N ALA A 273 -10.32 6.62 -3.95
CA ALA A 273 -10.79 5.58 -3.05
C ALA A 273 -11.01 4.28 -3.82
N PHE A 274 -10.35 3.21 -3.39
CA PHE A 274 -10.62 1.87 -3.91
C PHE A 274 -11.79 1.25 -3.15
N THR A 275 -12.70 0.58 -3.84
CA THR A 275 -13.88 -0.03 -3.22
C THR A 275 -13.83 -1.56 -3.31
N ARG A 276 -14.62 -2.23 -2.47
CA ARG A 276 -14.71 -3.70 -2.43
C ARG A 276 -15.05 -4.34 -3.79
N PHE A 277 -15.77 -3.62 -4.64
CA PHE A 277 -16.14 -4.09 -5.99
C PHE A 277 -15.10 -3.72 -7.05
N GLY A 278 -13.91 -3.28 -6.64
CA GLY A 278 -12.80 -2.97 -7.54
C GLY A 278 -12.96 -1.64 -8.28
N ARG A 279 -13.73 -0.70 -7.74
CA ARG A 279 -13.92 0.64 -8.31
C ARG A 279 -12.86 1.61 -7.81
N ILE A 280 -12.62 2.66 -8.57
CA ILE A 280 -11.69 3.72 -8.20
C ILE A 280 -12.43 5.06 -8.22
N LEU A 281 -12.95 5.48 -7.07
CA LEU A 281 -13.72 6.71 -6.94
C LEU A 281 -12.80 7.93 -6.87
N LEU A 282 -13.21 9.02 -7.53
CA LEU A 282 -12.56 10.31 -7.53
C LEU A 282 -13.23 11.23 -6.51
N ILE A 283 -12.47 11.68 -5.52
CA ILE A 283 -12.99 12.54 -4.46
C ILE A 283 -12.26 13.87 -4.50
N ASP A 284 -13.02 14.96 -4.60
CA ASP A 284 -12.48 16.31 -4.55
C ASP A 284 -11.99 16.61 -3.13
N ARG A 285 -10.71 16.90 -2.96
CA ARG A 285 -10.11 17.03 -1.64
C ARG A 285 -10.72 18.18 -0.83
N GLN A 286 -11.01 19.32 -1.46
CA GLN A 286 -11.49 20.50 -0.76
C GLN A 286 -12.92 20.33 -0.23
N THR A 287 -13.79 19.73 -1.04
CA THR A 287 -15.23 19.57 -0.73
C THR A 287 -15.60 18.20 -0.19
N LEU A 288 -14.69 17.22 -0.32
CA LEU A 288 -14.92 15.80 -0.05
C LEU A 288 -16.05 15.17 -0.86
N ALA A 289 -16.51 15.84 -1.92
CA ALA A 289 -17.54 15.30 -2.79
C ALA A 289 -16.95 14.17 -3.66
N CYS A 290 -17.68 13.06 -3.79
CA CYS A 290 -17.38 12.06 -4.81
C CYS A 290 -17.77 12.64 -6.18
N THR A 291 -16.77 12.96 -7.00
CA THR A 291 -16.95 13.67 -8.27
C THR A 291 -16.97 12.76 -9.49
N GLY A 292 -16.59 11.50 -9.34
CA GLY A 292 -16.51 10.57 -10.46
C GLY A 292 -15.84 9.26 -10.11
N GLU A 293 -15.48 8.53 -11.17
CA GLU A 293 -14.82 7.24 -11.08
C GLU A 293 -13.81 7.12 -12.21
N LEU A 294 -12.59 6.70 -11.89
CA LEU A 294 -11.63 6.28 -12.90
C LEU A 294 -12.08 4.93 -13.43
N THR A 295 -12.13 4.83 -14.75
CA THR A 295 -12.49 3.59 -15.46
C THR A 295 -11.30 3.13 -16.31
N PRO A 296 -10.36 2.36 -15.73
CA PRO A 296 -9.18 1.91 -16.46
C PRO A 296 -9.53 0.97 -17.60
N GLU A 297 -8.97 1.23 -18.78
CA GLU A 297 -9.15 0.38 -19.96
C GLU A 297 -8.79 -1.07 -19.65
N GLY A 298 -9.71 -1.98 -19.98
CA GLY A 298 -9.55 -3.41 -19.80
C GLY A 298 -9.91 -3.92 -18.40
N CYS A 299 -10.34 -3.05 -17.48
CA CYS A 299 -10.88 -3.44 -16.18
C CYS A 299 -12.41 -3.27 -16.19
N ALA A 300 -13.14 -4.37 -16.07
CA ALA A 300 -14.59 -4.39 -15.99
C ALA A 300 -15.08 -4.68 -14.57
N ILE A 301 -16.35 -4.34 -14.34
CA ILE A 301 -17.12 -4.79 -13.19
C ILE A 301 -18.25 -5.66 -13.73
N GLN A 302 -18.33 -6.89 -13.23
CA GLN A 302 -19.29 -7.89 -13.66
C GLN A 302 -20.33 -8.12 -12.57
N ALA A 303 -21.61 -8.03 -12.92
CA ALA A 303 -22.71 -8.37 -12.04
C ALA A 303 -23.02 -9.88 -12.10
N TYR A 304 -23.47 -10.46 -10.99
CA TYR A 304 -23.79 -11.88 -10.84
C TYR A 304 -25.18 -12.11 -10.26
N ASP A 305 -25.84 -13.18 -10.70
CA ASP A 305 -27.12 -13.63 -10.15
C ASP A 305 -26.97 -14.54 -8.91
N LEU A 306 -28.09 -14.95 -8.30
CA LEU A 306 -28.15 -15.90 -7.17
C LEU A 306 -27.41 -17.24 -7.41
N HIS A 307 -27.06 -17.56 -8.65
CA HIS A 307 -26.32 -18.77 -9.02
C HIS A 307 -24.86 -18.48 -9.39
N GLY A 308 -24.37 -17.26 -9.14
CA GLY A 308 -23.01 -16.83 -9.48
C GLY A 308 -22.77 -16.71 -10.98
N ARG A 309 -23.83 -16.56 -11.79
CA ARG A 309 -23.70 -16.42 -13.25
C ARG A 309 -23.68 -14.95 -13.63
N PRO A 310 -22.82 -14.54 -14.58
CA PRO A 310 -22.86 -13.19 -15.14
C PRO A 310 -24.27 -12.81 -15.61
N THR A 311 -24.76 -11.66 -15.16
CA THR A 311 -26.06 -11.13 -15.55
C THR A 311 -25.98 -9.64 -15.90
N THR A 312 -26.98 -9.16 -16.61
CA THR A 312 -27.21 -7.72 -16.89
C THR A 312 -28.64 -7.31 -16.55
N ASP A 313 -29.46 -8.23 -16.05
CA ASP A 313 -30.84 -7.97 -15.60
C ASP A 313 -30.79 -7.40 -14.19
N PRO A 314 -31.10 -6.11 -13.97
CA PRO A 314 -30.98 -5.48 -12.66
C PRO A 314 -31.82 -6.16 -11.58
N ALA A 315 -32.95 -6.77 -11.93
CA ALA A 315 -33.82 -7.47 -10.97
C ALA A 315 -33.26 -8.84 -10.54
N ALA A 316 -32.18 -9.29 -11.17
CA ALA A 316 -31.52 -10.56 -10.87
C ALA A 316 -30.12 -10.36 -10.28
N ILE A 317 -29.65 -9.13 -10.12
CA ILE A 317 -28.31 -8.85 -9.58
C ILE A 317 -28.31 -9.06 -8.07
N ILE A 318 -27.40 -9.90 -7.61
CA ILE A 318 -27.14 -10.11 -6.18
C ILE A 318 -25.80 -9.52 -5.78
N ASP A 319 -24.79 -9.59 -6.66
CA ASP A 319 -23.43 -9.19 -6.31
C ASP A 319 -22.66 -8.67 -7.54
N TYR A 320 -21.54 -7.99 -7.29
CA TYR A 320 -20.59 -7.54 -8.30
C TYR A 320 -19.17 -7.95 -7.96
N ALA A 321 -18.36 -8.15 -8.99
CA ALA A 321 -16.92 -8.25 -8.83
C ALA A 321 -16.21 -7.41 -9.88
N GLY A 322 -15.25 -6.61 -9.42
CA GLY A 322 -14.29 -5.94 -10.27
C GLY A 322 -13.10 -6.84 -10.60
N GLU A 323 -12.38 -6.48 -11.65
CA GLU A 323 -11.19 -7.23 -12.06
C GLU A 323 -9.87 -6.68 -11.49
N ILE A 324 -9.93 -5.53 -10.79
CA ILE A 324 -8.80 -4.89 -10.12
C ILE A 324 -8.58 -5.59 -8.78
N VAL A 325 -7.34 -6.00 -8.51
CA VAL A 325 -6.94 -6.67 -7.26
C VAL A 325 -6.18 -5.71 -6.35
N THR A 326 -5.28 -4.90 -6.90
CA THR A 326 -4.58 -3.87 -6.14
C THR A 326 -4.41 -2.60 -6.97
N VAL A 327 -4.34 -1.47 -6.29
CA VAL A 327 -4.12 -0.13 -6.86
C VAL A 327 -2.94 0.53 -6.16
N ARG A 328 -2.07 1.18 -6.94
CA ARG A 328 -1.00 2.06 -6.43
C ARG A 328 -0.80 3.26 -7.34
N CYS A 329 -0.47 4.41 -6.75
CA CYS A 329 0.05 5.56 -7.49
C CYS A 329 1.57 5.63 -7.34
N ASN A 330 2.28 6.00 -8.41
CA ASN A 330 3.72 6.29 -8.34
C ASN A 330 4.00 7.80 -8.45
N GLY A 331 5.24 8.19 -8.17
CA GLY A 331 5.68 9.59 -8.26
C GLY A 331 5.67 10.19 -9.68
N GLN A 332 5.37 9.40 -10.71
CA GLN A 332 5.25 9.85 -12.11
C GLN A 332 3.79 10.11 -12.52
N ARG A 333 2.86 10.21 -11.55
CA ARG A 333 1.41 10.33 -11.78
C ARG A 333 0.88 9.17 -12.63
N GLN A 334 1.29 7.95 -12.30
CA GLN A 334 0.79 6.75 -12.95
C GLN A 334 0.06 5.88 -11.94
N LEU A 335 -1.00 5.24 -12.43
CA LEU A 335 -1.77 4.24 -11.72
C LEU A 335 -1.27 2.85 -12.14
N LEU A 336 -0.78 2.09 -11.17
CA LEU A 336 -0.37 0.71 -11.33
C LEU A 336 -1.46 -0.19 -10.74
N ILE A 337 -1.93 -1.14 -11.55
CA ILE A 337 -2.99 -2.08 -11.20
C ILE A 337 -2.48 -3.52 -11.37
N THR A 338 -2.81 -4.38 -10.41
CA THR A 338 -2.82 -5.83 -10.65
C THR A 338 -4.22 -6.28 -11.01
N HIS A 339 -4.31 -7.10 -12.06
CA HIS A 339 -5.57 -7.63 -12.59
C HIS A 339 -5.79 -9.08 -12.15
N ASN A 340 -7.02 -9.48 -11.93
CA ASN A 340 -7.37 -10.84 -11.48
C ASN A 340 -6.94 -11.95 -12.47
N THR A 341 -6.69 -11.61 -13.75
CA THR A 341 -6.15 -12.53 -14.76
C THR A 341 -4.64 -12.74 -14.67
N GLY A 342 -3.95 -12.14 -13.69
CA GLY A 342 -2.49 -12.24 -13.59
C GLY A 342 -1.77 -11.23 -14.48
N GLU A 343 -2.25 -10.00 -14.60
CA GLU A 343 -1.57 -8.94 -15.37
C GLU A 343 -1.17 -7.78 -14.49
N LEU A 344 -0.02 -7.19 -14.76
CA LEU A 344 0.36 -5.86 -14.26
C LEU A 344 0.05 -4.83 -15.34
N ARG A 345 -0.71 -3.79 -15.00
CA ARG A 345 -1.14 -2.76 -15.93
C ARG A 345 -0.77 -1.38 -15.40
N LEU A 346 -0.26 -0.55 -16.29
CA LEU A 346 0.15 0.81 -15.98
C LEU A 346 -0.68 1.79 -16.81
N TYR A 347 -1.21 2.82 -16.17
CA TYR A 347 -2.02 3.87 -16.76
C TYR A 347 -1.42 5.23 -16.38
N ASN A 348 -1.40 6.17 -17.32
CA ASN A 348 -1.06 7.56 -16.97
C ASN A 348 -2.31 8.23 -16.42
N LEU A 349 -2.20 8.86 -15.25
CA LEU A 349 -3.30 9.64 -14.70
C LEU A 349 -3.49 10.91 -15.57
N PRO A 350 -4.74 11.32 -15.83
CA PRO A 350 -5.03 12.55 -16.57
C PRO A 350 -4.39 13.79 -15.94
N GLU A 351 -4.10 14.81 -16.75
CA GLU A 351 -3.47 16.05 -16.29
C GLU A 351 -4.41 16.87 -15.41
N GLU A 352 -5.71 16.73 -15.62
CA GLU A 352 -6.77 17.39 -14.85
C GLU A 352 -6.93 16.89 -13.41
N LEU A 353 -6.23 15.82 -13.02
CA LEU A 353 -6.29 15.25 -11.66
C LEU A 353 -5.34 15.90 -10.65
#